data_AF-R7CA66-F1
#
_entry.id   AF-R7CA66-F1
#
_cell.length_a   1.000
_cell.length_b   1.000
_cell.length_c   1.000
_cell.angle_alpha   90.00
_cell.angle_beta   90.00
_cell.angle_gamma   90.00
#
_symmetry.space_group_name_H-M   'P 1'
#
loop_
_entity.id
_entity.type
_entity.pdbx_description
1 polymer ?
#
loop_
_entity_poly.entity_id
_entity_poly.type
_entity_poly.pdbx_seq_one_letter_code
_entity_poly.pdbx_strand_id
1 'polypeptide(L)'
;MKMDEKYEQGLKEGLTKGLQQGIAQGIEQGIEQGLEQGYDKHLYVQVQKKLEKGKSISQIADECEESEDAICKIISEKEIDR
;
A
#
# COMPACT_ATOMS: atom_id res chain seq x y z
N MET A 1 -42.46 -6.27 -26.29
CA MET A 1 -41.55 -5.45 -27.11
C MET A 1 -41.04 -4.21 -26.36
N LYS A 2 -41.79 -3.10 -26.16
CA LYS A 2 -41.24 -1.91 -25.45
C LYS A 2 -40.87 -2.10 -23.97
N MET A 3 -41.49 -3.05 -23.26
CA MET A 3 -41.16 -3.34 -21.86
C MET A 3 -39.89 -4.19 -21.72
N ASP A 4 -39.64 -5.07 -22.70
CA ASP A 4 -38.48 -5.96 -22.72
C ASP A 4 -37.20 -5.14 -22.99
N GLU A 5 -37.26 -4.16 -23.89
CA GLU A 5 -36.15 -3.24 -24.19
C GLU A 5 -35.73 -2.40 -22.97
N LYS A 6 -36.70 -1.86 -22.21
CA LYS A 6 -36.40 -1.09 -20.99
C LYS A 6 -35.78 -1.95 -19.90
N TYR A 7 -36.25 -3.18 -19.76
CA TYR A 7 -35.71 -4.13 -18.79
C TYR A 7 -34.27 -4.52 -19.15
N GLU A 8 -34.02 -4.84 -20.42
CA GLU A 8 -32.69 -5.15 -20.95
C GLU A 8 -31.72 -3.95 -20.79
N GLN A 9 -32.20 -2.73 -21.07
CA GLN A 9 -31.43 -1.52 -20.86
C GLN A 9 -31.07 -1.32 -19.37
N GLY A 10 -32.04 -1.49 -18.46
CA GLY A 10 -31.81 -1.39 -17.02
C GLY A 10 -30.78 -2.40 -16.51
N LEU A 11 -30.85 -3.65 -16.97
CA LEU A 11 -29.86 -4.69 -16.66
C LEU A 11 -28.47 -4.32 -17.18
N LYS A 12 -28.37 -3.89 -18.43
CA LYS A 12 -27.10 -3.52 -19.06
C LYS A 12 -26.46 -2.32 -18.35
N GLU A 13 -27.24 -1.31 -18.00
CA GLU A 13 -26.79 -0.16 -17.23
C GLU A 13 -26.34 -0.56 -15.82
N GLY A 14 -27.11 -1.39 -15.12
CA GLY A 14 -26.77 -1.90 -13.80
C GLY A 14 -25.46 -2.68 -13.81
N LEU A 15 -25.30 -3.59 -14.76
CA LEU A 15 -24.08 -4.38 -14.91
C LEU A 15 -22.87 -3.50 -15.27
N THR A 16 -23.03 -2.56 -16.19
CA THR A 16 -21.96 -1.65 -16.60
C THR A 16 -21.51 -0.78 -15.43
N LYS A 17 -22.46 -0.20 -14.68
CA LYS A 17 -22.16 0.62 -13.50
C LYS A 17 -21.48 -0.21 -12.40
N GLY A 18 -22.01 -1.40 -12.11
CA GLY A 18 -21.44 -2.28 -11.11
C GLY A 18 -20.02 -2.72 -11.46
N LEU A 19 -19.77 -3.08 -12.71
CA LEU A 19 -18.43 -3.46 -13.18
C LEU A 19 -17.45 -2.30 -13.13
N GLN A 20 -17.87 -1.11 -13.60
CA GLN A 20 -17.02 0.09 -13.55
C GLN A 20 -16.65 0.47 -12.11
N GLN A 21 -17.61 0.45 -11.19
CA GLN A 21 -17.37 0.73 -9.78
C GLN A 21 -16.45 -0.32 -9.14
N GLY A 22 -16.71 -1.61 -9.39
CA GLY A 22 -15.90 -2.69 -8.85
C GLY A 22 -14.45 -2.65 -9.34
N ILE A 23 -14.24 -2.38 -10.63
CA ILE A 23 -12.88 -2.23 -11.18
C ILE A 23 -12.18 -1.01 -10.60
N ALA A 24 -12.85 0.14 -10.54
CA ALA A 24 -12.26 1.36 -10.00
C ALA A 24 -11.82 1.18 -8.54
N GLN A 25 -12.70 0.64 -7.69
CA GLN A 25 -12.39 0.37 -6.29
C GLN A 25 -11.28 -0.66 -6.13
N GLY A 26 -11.32 -1.75 -6.91
CA GLY A 26 -10.30 -2.80 -6.83
C GLY A 26 -8.92 -2.29 -7.24
N ILE A 27 -8.83 -1.44 -8.26
CA ILE A 27 -7.56 -0.85 -8.70
C ILE A 27 -7.04 0.14 -7.64
N GLU A 28 -7.90 1.03 -7.13
CA GLU A 28 -7.52 2.01 -6.12
C GLU A 28 -6.95 1.34 -4.86
N GLN A 29 -7.69 0.38 -4.30
CA GLN A 29 -7.25 -0.37 -3.12
C GLN A 29 -5.97 -1.18 -3.41
N GLY A 30 -5.88 -1.81 -4.59
CA GLY A 30 -4.71 -2.61 -4.96
C GLY A 30 -3.44 -1.76 -5.11
N ILE A 31 -3.56 -0.55 -5.66
CA ILE A 31 -2.44 0.39 -5.80
C ILE A 31 -2.02 0.92 -4.43
N GLU A 32 -2.96 1.36 -3.60
CA GLU A 32 -2.68 1.89 -2.26
C GLU A 32 -1.95 0.85 -1.40
N GLN A 33 -2.50 -0.37 -1.30
CA GLN A 33 -1.88 -1.46 -0.54
C GLN A 33 -0.51 -1.86 -1.12
N GLY A 34 -0.38 -1.88 -2.45
CA GLY A 34 0.87 -2.23 -3.11
C GLY A 34 1.98 -1.21 -2.85
N LEU A 35 1.65 0.08 -2.86
CA LEU A 35 2.59 1.16 -2.57
C LEU A 35 3.00 1.16 -1.09
N GLU A 36 2.05 1.04 -0.17
CA GLU A 36 2.33 0.99 1.28
C GLU A 36 3.24 -0.20 1.63
N GLN A 37 2.88 -1.41 1.19
CA GLN A 37 3.71 -2.60 1.42
C GLN A 37 5.09 -2.50 0.75
N GLY A 38 5.17 -1.86 -0.42
CA GLY A 38 6.42 -1.63 -1.14
C GLY A 38 7.32 -0.67 -0.37
N TYR A 39 6.76 0.41 0.14
CA TYR A 39 7.45 1.40 0.97
C TYR A 39 7.99 0.76 2.25
N ASP A 40 7.16 0.05 3.01
CA ASP A 40 7.56 -0.60 4.26
C ASP A 40 8.69 -1.62 4.05
N LYS A 41 8.59 -2.45 3.01
CA LYS A 41 9.66 -3.40 2.65
C LYS A 41 10.95 -2.69 2.26
N HIS A 42 10.84 -1.60 1.51
CA HIS A 42 12.01 -0.82 1.11
C HIS A 42 12.70 -0.19 2.32
N LEU A 43 11.93 0.47 3.18
CA LEU A 43 12.41 1.13 4.39
C LEU A 43 13.08 0.11 5.33
N TYR A 44 12.47 -1.06 5.53
CA TYR A 44 13.07 -2.17 6.29
C TYR A 44 14.47 -2.53 5.79
N VAL A 45 14.63 -2.76 4.48
CA VAL A 45 15.92 -3.13 3.89
C VAL A 45 16.96 -2.01 4.07
N GLN A 46 16.53 -0.75 3.99
CA GLN A 46 17.41 0.40 4.20
C GLN A 46 17.87 0.50 5.65
N VAL A 47 16.96 0.33 6.62
CA VAL A 47 17.27 0.32 8.05
C VAL A 47 18.29 -0.76 8.36
N GLN A 48 18.04 -2.00 7.94
CA GLN A 48 18.96 -3.12 8.16
C GLN A 48 20.36 -2.82 7.61
N LYS A 49 20.47 -2.40 6.35
CA LYS A 49 21.76 -2.08 5.71
C LYS A 49 22.49 -0.92 6.37
N LYS A 50 21.78 0.05 6.94
CA LYS A 50 22.40 1.18 7.64
C LYS A 50 22.87 0.78 9.05
N LEU A 51 22.13 -0.10 9.74
CA LEU A 51 22.57 -0.69 11.01
C LEU A 51 23.82 -1.55 10.83
N GLU A 52 23.87 -2.39 9.79
CA GLU A 52 25.06 -3.18 9.44
C GLU A 52 26.31 -2.30 9.16
N LYS A 53 26.09 -1.03 8.77
CA LYS A 53 27.15 -0.03 8.59
C LYS A 53 27.49 0.75 9.87
N GLY A 54 26.90 0.39 11.00
CA GLY A 54 27.12 1.01 12.31
C GLY A 54 26.48 2.38 12.49
N LYS A 55 25.45 2.73 11.70
CA LYS A 55 24.75 4.02 11.86
C LYS A 55 23.83 4.00 13.08
N SER A 56 23.70 5.14 13.75
CA SER A 56 22.76 5.29 14.85
C SER A 56 21.31 5.40 14.36
N ILE A 57 20.34 5.10 15.23
CA ILE A 57 18.91 5.25 14.94
C ILE A 57 18.58 6.67 14.46
N SER A 58 19.16 7.69 15.10
CA SER A 58 18.96 9.10 14.73
C SER A 58 19.46 9.43 13.32
N GLN A 59 20.65 8.91 12.94
CA GLN A 59 21.17 9.08 11.59
C GLN A 59 20.34 8.34 10.55
N ILE A 60 19.81 7.17 10.90
CA ILE A 60 18.96 6.39 10.01
C ILE A 60 17.62 7.10 9.80
N ALA A 61 17.02 7.63 10.86
CA ALA A 61 15.79 8.41 10.82
C ALA A 61 15.95 9.63 9.90
N ASP A 62 17.00 10.43 10.10
CA ASP A 62 17.32 11.59 9.26
C ASP A 62 17.55 11.21 7.79
N GLU A 63 18.37 10.19 7.53
CA GLU A 63 18.68 9.76 6.15
C GLU A 63 17.54 9.05 5.42
N CYS A 64 16.55 8.53 6.15
CA CYS A 64 15.35 7.91 5.59
C CYS A 64 14.16 8.87 5.56
N GLU A 65 14.32 10.12 6.02
CA GLU A 65 13.24 11.09 6.19
C GLU A 65 12.08 10.55 7.04
N GLU A 66 12.43 9.81 8.09
CA GLU A 66 11.53 9.09 8.97
C GLU A 66 11.73 9.48 10.44
N SER A 67 10.76 9.14 11.29
CA SER A 67 10.90 9.34 12.73
C SER A 67 11.76 8.26 13.40
N GLU A 68 12.48 8.60 14.47
CA GLU A 68 13.21 7.61 15.27
C GLU A 68 12.29 6.51 15.81
N ASP A 69 11.03 6.85 16.15
CA ASP A 69 10.02 5.89 16.58
C ASP A 69 9.67 4.88 15.47
N ALA A 70 9.53 5.34 14.22
CA ALA A 70 9.29 4.45 13.08
C ALA A 70 10.47 3.49 12.87
N ILE A 71 11.71 4.00 12.95
CA ILE A 71 12.91 3.15 12.86
C ILE A 71 12.97 2.15 14.02
N CYS A 72 12.67 2.57 15.25
CA CYS A 72 12.62 1.69 16.42
C CYS A 72 11.57 0.59 16.29
N LYS A 73 10.39 0.94 15.75
CA LYS A 73 9.31 -0.01 15.49
C LYS A 73 9.73 -1.06 14.47
N ILE A 74 10.37 -0.65 13.37
CA ILE A 74 10.89 -1.57 12.35
C ILE A 74 11.90 -2.54 12.94
N ILE A 75 12.85 -2.04 13.74
CA ILE A 75 13.86 -2.88 14.40
C ILE A 75 13.20 -3.90 15.33
N SER A 76 12.19 -3.48 16.10
CA SER A 76 11.51 -4.32 17.08
C SER A 76 10.59 -5.35 16.44
N GLU A 77 9.84 -4.99 15.40
CA GLU A 77 8.86 -5.87 14.74
C GLU A 77 9.50 -6.89 13.80
N LYS A 78 10.69 -6.59 13.28
CA LYS A 78 11.37 -7.42 12.30
C LYS A 78 12.56 -8.21 12.87
N GLU A 79 12.69 -8.22 14.21
CA GLU A 79 13.78 -8.88 14.94
C GLU A 79 15.16 -8.57 14.34
N ILE A 80 15.40 -7.31 13.97
CA ILE A 80 16.71 -6.91 13.45
C ILE A 80 17.67 -6.86 14.64
N ASP A 81 18.63 -7.77 14.68
CA ASP A 81 19.68 -7.79 15.70
C ASP A 81 20.47 -6.46 15.68
N ARG A 82 20.67 -5.89 16.87
CA ARG A 82 21.34 -4.60 17.10
C ARG A 82 22.86 -4.70 17.02
#